data_AF-A0A177DHJ5-F1
#
_entry.id   AF-A0A177DHJ5-F1
#
_cell.length_a   1.000
_cell.length_b   1.000
_cell.length_c   1.000
_cell.angle_alpha   90.00
_cell.angle_beta   90.00
_cell.angle_gamma   90.00
#
_symmetry.space_group_name_H-M   'P 1'
#
loop_
_entity.id
_entity.type
_entity.pdbx_description
1 polymer ?
#
loop_
_entity_poly.entity_id
_entity_poly.type
_entity_poly.pdbx_seq_one_letter_code
_entity_poly.pdbx_strand_id
1 'polypeptide(L)'
;MSSPSLPVVELVSPDAAMYEAATILAGLRHARTYTSAARPGLKLKLRCIQSALHPSTSPIAGAGHKRKFTHHEDDVQLPPIAPSLPIPIPTMKRLKRILDPQKTEHAALIAAATKDGAEYYDSDASSVAGDVKDTTKPELFRNVTWGAYATSYDNDADFRAQPEFTQFVPGRFELLADGTVRDQKHKLVIKLLDKNGKKRVFANPPPRDWASQEAITALNKRTVQQIRRNTSVRFREVVQAYVQEERTWILANLTNGKPTKGWKTFVDEFNKTFAGRILTGTAGARPVRSHSSLTKEVERFGAEFYTKGLVPVPAKKEAKKG
;
A
#
# COMPACT_ATOMS: atom_id res chain seq x y z
N MET A 1 71.35 26.64 -13.38
CA MET A 1 70.04 26.21 -13.90
C MET A 1 69.66 24.96 -13.12
N SER A 2 68.77 25.10 -12.15
CA SER A 2 68.41 24.03 -11.20
C SER A 2 67.23 23.23 -11.75
N SER A 3 67.43 21.95 -11.97
CA SER A 3 66.37 21.01 -12.35
C SER A 3 65.52 20.65 -11.12
N PRO A 4 64.18 20.69 -11.19
CA PRO A 4 63.34 20.22 -10.10
C PRO A 4 63.20 18.70 -10.16
N SER A 5 63.46 18.05 -9.01
CA SER A 5 63.25 16.63 -8.77
C SER A 5 61.76 16.30 -8.65
N LEU A 6 61.30 15.30 -9.38
CA LEU A 6 59.95 14.74 -9.25
C LEU A 6 59.84 13.82 -8.02
N PRO A 7 58.67 13.73 -7.36
CA PRO A 7 58.45 12.83 -6.25
C PRO A 7 58.27 11.38 -6.71
N VAL A 8 58.86 10.47 -5.95
CA VAL A 8 58.75 9.02 -6.06
C VAL A 8 57.33 8.58 -5.72
N VAL A 9 56.69 7.86 -6.64
CA VAL A 9 55.40 7.19 -6.42
C VAL A 9 55.71 5.76 -5.99
N GLU A 10 55.41 5.44 -4.73
CA GLU A 10 55.45 4.06 -4.21
C GLU A 10 54.30 3.25 -4.82
N LEU A 11 54.68 2.25 -5.61
CA LEU A 11 53.81 1.17 -6.07
C LEU A 11 53.66 0.16 -4.93
N VAL A 12 52.45 0.06 -4.36
CA VAL A 12 52.06 -1.08 -3.51
C VAL A 12 50.92 -1.83 -4.18
N SER A 13 51.17 -3.11 -4.43
CA SER A 13 50.26 -4.15 -4.92
C SER A 13 50.83 -5.48 -4.42
N PRO A 14 50.07 -6.59 -4.33
CA PRO A 14 48.65 -6.82 -4.05
C PRO A 14 48.49 -7.83 -2.87
N ASP A 15 47.26 -8.32 -2.65
CA ASP A 15 46.93 -9.60 -1.98
C ASP A 15 47.41 -9.86 -0.54
N ALA A 16 46.51 -9.64 0.43
CA ALA A 16 46.42 -10.48 1.63
C ALA A 16 45.06 -10.33 2.34
N ALA A 17 44.58 -11.47 2.86
CA ALA A 17 43.54 -11.63 3.89
C ALA A 17 42.06 -11.68 3.44
N MET A 18 41.71 -12.81 2.82
CA MET A 18 40.55 -13.56 3.30
C MET A 18 40.90 -14.30 4.61
N TYR A 19 39.87 -14.46 5.45
CA TYR A 19 39.69 -15.35 6.62
C TYR A 19 39.66 -14.71 8.02
N GLU A 20 38.59 -15.12 8.74
CA GLU A 20 38.30 -15.02 10.18
C GLU A 20 37.88 -13.63 10.73
N ALA A 21 36.86 -13.47 11.57
CA ALA A 21 36.24 -14.42 12.48
C ALA A 21 34.74 -14.14 12.71
N ALA A 22 34.02 -15.22 12.97
CA ALA A 22 32.68 -15.26 13.51
C ALA A 22 32.65 -14.89 15.02
N THR A 23 31.43 -14.63 15.51
CA THR A 23 30.99 -14.81 16.91
C THR A 23 31.27 -13.65 17.88
N ILE A 24 30.25 -12.80 18.11
CA ILE A 24 29.81 -12.43 19.48
C ILE A 24 28.28 -12.35 19.48
N LEU A 25 27.64 -13.38 20.05
CA LEU A 25 26.22 -13.44 20.36
C LEU A 25 26.11 -14.12 21.73
N ALA A 26 26.00 -13.34 22.81
CA ALA A 26 25.29 -13.67 24.05
C ALA A 26 25.63 -12.66 25.15
N GLY A 27 24.60 -12.18 25.85
CA GLY A 27 24.76 -11.62 27.18
C GLY A 27 23.96 -10.35 27.44
N LEU A 28 22.68 -10.48 27.75
CA LEU A 28 22.08 -9.97 28.99
C LEU A 28 20.58 -10.24 28.99
N ARG A 29 20.25 -11.42 29.54
CA ARG A 29 18.96 -11.66 30.20
C ARG A 29 18.96 -10.82 31.47
N HIS A 30 17.97 -9.96 31.66
CA HIS A 30 17.55 -9.53 32.99
C HIS A 30 16.07 -9.85 33.15
N ALA A 31 15.84 -10.80 34.04
CA ALA A 31 14.53 -11.12 34.58
C ALA A 31 13.99 -9.91 35.32
N ARG A 32 12.78 -9.46 34.97
CA ARG A 32 11.97 -8.65 35.88
C ARG A 32 10.86 -9.54 36.44
N THR A 33 10.95 -9.71 37.74
CA THR A 33 9.98 -10.32 38.64
C THR A 33 8.64 -9.62 38.54
N TYR A 34 7.59 -10.43 38.45
CA TYR A 34 6.20 -10.02 38.60
C TYR A 34 5.92 -9.75 40.08
N THR A 35 5.54 -8.53 40.41
CA THR A 35 4.82 -8.24 41.66
C THR A 35 3.39 -7.85 41.31
N SER A 36 2.49 -8.72 41.77
CA SER A 36 1.04 -8.54 41.78
C SER A 36 0.68 -7.42 42.74
N ALA A 37 0.01 -6.38 42.24
CA ALA A 37 -0.75 -5.44 43.06
C ALA A 37 -2.01 -4.98 42.31
N ALA A 38 -3.05 -4.78 43.09
CA ALA A 38 -4.47 -4.81 42.74
C ALA A 38 -4.96 -3.68 41.81
N ARG A 39 -6.05 -4.00 41.10
CA ARG A 39 -6.92 -3.05 40.38
C ARG A 39 -7.49 -2.00 41.35
N PRO A 40 -7.79 -0.77 40.89
CA PRO A 40 -9.15 -0.51 40.39
C PRO A 40 -9.23 0.50 39.23
N GLY A 41 -10.34 0.49 38.47
CA GLY A 41 -10.76 1.68 37.71
C GLY A 41 -11.13 1.47 36.24
N LEU A 42 -12.05 0.55 35.94
CA LEU A 42 -12.77 0.55 34.66
C LEU A 42 -13.79 1.71 34.66
N LYS A 43 -13.47 2.85 34.05
CA LYS A 43 -14.45 3.90 33.76
C LYS A 43 -15.15 3.60 32.43
N LEU A 44 -16.24 2.83 32.48
CA LEU A 44 -17.21 2.75 31.38
C LEU A 44 -17.89 4.12 31.21
N LYS A 45 -17.64 4.79 30.08
CA LYS A 45 -18.46 5.91 29.62
C LYS A 45 -19.75 5.34 29.00
N LEU A 46 -20.79 5.18 29.82
CA LEU A 46 -22.17 5.15 29.32
C LEU A 46 -22.52 6.59 28.87
N ARG A 47 -22.78 6.78 27.58
CA ARG A 47 -23.48 7.97 27.08
C ARG A 47 -24.97 7.67 27.08
N CYS A 48 -25.71 8.59 27.69
CA CYS A 48 -27.12 8.52 28.03
C CYS A 48 -28.02 8.24 26.83
N ILE A 49 -28.95 7.30 27.04
CA ILE A 49 -30.27 7.27 26.41
C ILE A 49 -31.14 8.21 27.24
N GLN A 50 -31.26 9.46 26.82
CA GLN A 50 -32.24 10.42 27.36
C GLN A 50 -32.88 11.14 26.17
N SER A 51 -33.87 10.48 25.56
CA SER A 51 -34.75 11.12 24.57
C SER A 51 -36.16 10.49 24.53
N ALA A 52 -36.60 9.80 25.60
CA ALA A 52 -37.84 9.02 25.56
C ALA A 52 -38.88 9.39 26.62
N LEU A 53 -38.86 10.61 27.18
CA LEU A 53 -39.90 11.07 28.11
C LEU A 53 -40.21 12.56 27.91
N HIS A 54 -40.92 12.89 26.83
CA HIS A 54 -41.77 14.08 26.82
C HIS A 54 -43.13 13.73 26.20
N PRO A 55 -44.24 13.91 26.95
CA PRO A 55 -45.57 13.73 26.41
C PRO A 55 -45.99 14.96 25.58
N SER A 56 -46.47 14.65 24.37
CA SER A 56 -47.67 15.21 23.72
C SER A 56 -48.13 16.61 24.16
N THR A 57 -47.99 17.58 23.25
CA THR A 57 -49.03 18.60 22.99
C THR A 57 -49.11 18.87 21.48
N SER A 58 -50.17 18.38 20.85
CA SER A 58 -50.79 19.00 19.66
C SER A 58 -51.70 20.15 20.15
N PRO A 59 -52.09 21.17 19.36
CA PRO A 59 -52.42 21.08 17.93
C PRO A 59 -52.00 22.30 17.07
N ILE A 60 -52.16 22.19 15.75
CA ILE A 60 -52.94 23.13 14.89
C ILE A 60 -52.77 22.71 13.43
N ALA A 61 -53.93 22.66 12.76
CA ALA A 61 -54.12 22.33 11.37
C ALA A 61 -53.39 23.29 10.41
N GLY A 62 -52.83 22.72 9.34
CA GLY A 62 -52.27 23.46 8.21
C GLY A 62 -52.25 22.58 6.98
N ALA A 63 -53.32 22.65 6.20
CA ALA A 63 -53.46 22.01 4.90
C ALA A 63 -52.37 22.53 3.93
N GLY A 64 -51.77 21.65 3.12
CA GLY A 64 -50.85 22.11 2.08
C GLY A 64 -50.07 21.03 1.33
N HIS A 65 -50.67 20.49 0.27
CA HIS A 65 -50.00 20.10 -0.98
C HIS A 65 -48.81 19.13 -0.93
N LYS A 66 -49.10 17.83 -0.98
CA LYS A 66 -48.15 16.82 -1.46
C LYS A 66 -48.01 16.93 -2.99
N ARG A 67 -46.99 17.62 -3.49
CA ARG A 67 -46.52 17.43 -4.87
C ARG A 67 -45.72 16.14 -4.92
N LYS A 68 -46.27 15.10 -5.57
CA LYS A 68 -45.51 13.95 -6.04
C LYS A 68 -44.58 14.42 -7.16
N PHE A 69 -43.31 14.66 -6.85
CA PHE A 69 -42.26 14.69 -7.86
C PHE A 69 -41.88 13.24 -8.16
N THR A 70 -42.36 12.71 -9.28
CA THR A 70 -41.82 11.52 -9.91
C THR A 70 -40.51 11.92 -10.58
N HIS A 71 -39.38 11.72 -9.89
CA HIS A 71 -38.07 11.75 -10.53
C HIS A 71 -37.99 10.50 -11.42
N HIS A 72 -38.15 10.71 -12.72
CA HIS A 72 -37.78 9.74 -13.74
C HIS A 72 -36.25 9.83 -13.83
N GLU A 73 -35.55 8.97 -13.09
CA GLU A 73 -34.12 8.77 -13.34
C GLU A 73 -34.05 7.94 -14.63
N ASP A 74 -33.76 8.63 -15.73
CA ASP A 74 -33.25 7.98 -16.93
C ASP A 74 -31.88 7.40 -16.54
N ASP A 75 -31.89 6.13 -16.14
CA ASP A 75 -30.71 5.29 -15.96
C ASP A 75 -30.02 5.20 -17.34
N VAL A 76 -29.15 6.17 -17.62
CA VAL A 76 -28.27 6.13 -18.79
C VAL A 76 -27.29 5.00 -18.55
N GLN A 77 -27.68 3.82 -19.03
CA GLN A 77 -26.92 2.60 -18.97
C GLN A 77 -25.70 2.76 -19.88
N LEU A 78 -24.62 3.32 -19.32
CA LEU A 78 -23.36 3.49 -20.03
C LEU A 78 -22.89 2.11 -20.53
N PRO A 79 -22.50 2.00 -21.81
CA PRO A 79 -22.05 0.74 -22.38
C PRO A 79 -20.83 0.22 -21.59
N PRO A 80 -20.70 -1.10 -21.40
CA PRO A 80 -19.56 -1.70 -20.71
C PRO A 80 -18.28 -1.36 -21.47
N ILE A 81 -17.48 -0.45 -20.90
CA ILE A 81 -16.18 -0.07 -21.43
C ILE A 81 -15.31 -1.33 -21.44
N ALA A 82 -14.95 -1.80 -22.63
CA ALA A 82 -14.06 -2.93 -22.80
C ALA A 82 -12.73 -2.62 -22.08
N PRO A 83 -12.18 -3.55 -21.27
CA PRO A 83 -10.95 -3.31 -20.54
C PRO A 83 -9.79 -3.16 -21.54
N SER A 84 -9.40 -1.91 -21.82
CA SER A 84 -8.16 -1.63 -22.54
C SER A 84 -7.00 -2.20 -21.73
N LEU A 85 -6.22 -3.10 -22.34
CA LEU A 85 -5.02 -3.64 -21.71
C LEU A 85 -4.07 -2.47 -21.40
N PRO A 86 -3.72 -2.22 -20.13
CA PRO A 86 -2.85 -1.11 -19.78
C PRO A 86 -1.48 -1.32 -20.43
N ILE A 87 -1.02 -0.32 -21.18
CA ILE A 87 0.34 -0.28 -21.71
C ILE A 87 1.29 -0.46 -20.52
N PRO A 88 2.22 -1.44 -20.55
CA PRO A 88 3.13 -1.67 -19.44
C PRO A 88 4.06 -0.46 -19.31
N ILE A 89 3.76 0.42 -18.35
CA ILE A 89 4.65 1.53 -17.99
C ILE A 89 5.96 0.91 -17.50
N PRO A 90 7.14 1.28 -18.04
CA PRO A 90 8.41 0.75 -17.60
C PRO A 90 8.57 0.93 -16.07
N THR A 91 8.48 -0.16 -15.31
CA THR A 91 8.56 -0.09 -13.85
C THR A 91 10.02 -0.16 -13.40
N MET A 92 10.60 0.99 -13.06
CA MET A 92 11.90 1.04 -12.38
C MET A 92 11.76 0.55 -10.93
N LYS A 93 12.72 -0.28 -10.47
CA LYS A 93 12.78 -0.75 -9.08
C LYS A 93 12.84 0.43 -8.10
N ARG A 94 12.11 0.35 -6.98
CA ARG A 94 12.02 1.42 -5.96
C ARG A 94 13.37 2.03 -5.58
N LEU A 95 14.38 1.20 -5.33
CA LEU A 95 15.71 1.65 -4.90
C LEU A 95 16.43 2.52 -5.94
N LYS A 96 16.21 2.25 -7.23
CA LYS A 96 16.81 3.03 -8.33
C LYS A 96 16.15 4.40 -8.52
N ARG A 97 14.99 4.63 -7.90
CA ARG A 97 14.26 5.91 -7.97
C ARG A 97 14.71 6.91 -6.90
N ILE A 98 15.45 6.45 -5.88
CA ILE A 98 15.87 7.28 -4.75
C ILE A 98 17.08 8.09 -5.17
N LEU A 99 16.94 9.42 -5.12
CA LEU A 99 18.04 10.35 -5.32
C LEU A 99 18.64 10.73 -3.98
N ASP A 100 19.97 10.81 -3.96
CA ASP A 100 20.78 11.14 -2.79
C ASP A 100 21.37 12.55 -2.98
N PRO A 101 20.87 13.58 -2.27
CA PRO A 101 21.34 14.95 -2.44
C PRO A 101 22.82 15.16 -2.12
N GLN A 102 23.47 14.24 -1.40
CA GLN A 102 24.90 14.34 -1.07
C GLN A 102 25.80 13.91 -2.23
N LYS A 103 25.26 13.22 -3.24
CA LYS A 103 25.99 12.86 -4.46
C LYS A 103 25.88 13.98 -5.48
N THR A 104 27.02 14.44 -6.00
CA THR A 104 27.10 15.55 -6.97
C THR A 104 26.22 15.33 -8.21
N GLU A 105 26.23 14.12 -8.78
CA GLU A 105 25.41 13.76 -9.93
C GLU A 105 23.91 13.88 -9.63
N HIS A 106 23.47 13.34 -8.51
CA HIS A 106 22.07 13.40 -8.09
C HIS A 106 21.64 14.82 -7.72
N ALA A 107 22.51 15.61 -7.08
CA ALA A 107 22.25 17.00 -6.75
C ALA A 107 22.04 17.84 -8.02
N ALA A 108 22.84 17.62 -9.06
CA ALA A 108 22.66 18.26 -10.36
C ALA A 108 21.32 17.90 -11.00
N LEU A 109 20.92 16.62 -10.96
CA LEU A 109 19.62 16.18 -11.45
C LEU A 109 18.45 16.79 -10.66
N ILE A 110 18.57 16.90 -9.33
CA ILE A 110 17.58 17.54 -8.46
C ILE A 110 17.47 19.04 -8.77
N ALA A 111 18.60 19.72 -9.00
CA ALA A 111 18.64 21.13 -9.34
C ALA A 111 17.95 21.42 -10.68
N ALA A 112 18.10 20.51 -11.66
CA ALA A 112 17.47 20.59 -12.97
C ALA A 112 16.01 20.12 -12.98
N ALA A 113 15.51 19.51 -11.90
CA ALA A 113 14.18 18.93 -11.86
C ALA A 113 13.07 19.98 -11.94
N THR A 114 12.01 19.67 -12.68
CA THR A 114 10.78 20.48 -12.68
C THR A 114 10.10 20.38 -11.32
N LYS A 115 9.97 21.52 -10.64
CA LYS A 115 9.32 21.63 -9.33
C LYS A 115 7.84 21.91 -9.52
N ASP A 116 6.99 21.19 -8.78
CA ASP A 116 5.56 21.47 -8.76
C ASP A 116 5.29 22.80 -8.04
N GLY A 117 4.43 23.64 -8.59
CA GLY A 117 4.20 25.00 -8.12
C GLY A 117 3.29 25.09 -6.90
N ALA A 118 2.95 26.32 -6.52
CA ALA A 118 2.13 26.60 -5.35
C ALA A 118 0.66 26.12 -5.49
N GLU A 119 0.23 25.74 -6.70
CA GLU A 119 -1.10 25.20 -6.98
C GLU A 119 -1.43 23.95 -6.16
N TYR A 120 -0.42 23.14 -5.79
CA TYR A 120 -0.59 22.03 -4.85
C TYR A 120 -0.56 22.53 -3.40
N TYR A 121 0.59 23.07 -2.98
CA TYR A 121 0.79 23.76 -1.71
C TYR A 121 2.07 24.59 -1.83
N ASP A 122 2.21 25.66 -1.06
CA ASP A 122 3.46 26.42 -1.03
C ASP A 122 4.51 25.67 -0.18
N SER A 123 5.60 25.21 -0.80
CA SER A 123 6.65 24.46 -0.07
C SER A 123 7.51 25.34 0.82
N ASP A 124 7.58 26.62 0.48
CA ASP A 124 8.47 27.61 1.08
C ASP A 124 7.72 28.41 2.16
N ALA A 125 6.38 28.37 2.14
CA ALA A 125 5.55 28.84 3.23
C ALA A 125 5.87 28.12 4.55
N SER A 126 5.81 28.90 5.63
CA SER A 126 5.87 28.38 7.00
C SER A 126 4.72 27.39 7.25
N SER A 127 5.00 26.39 8.09
CA SER A 127 3.95 25.43 8.47
C SER A 127 2.83 26.15 9.21
N VAL A 128 1.58 25.83 8.87
CA VAL A 128 0.40 26.40 9.54
C VAL A 128 0.35 25.88 10.98
N ALA A 129 -0.03 26.73 11.93
CA ALA A 129 -0.18 26.32 13.32
C ALA A 129 -1.26 25.23 13.49
N GLY A 130 -1.06 24.33 14.46
CA GLY A 130 -2.00 23.26 14.82
C GLY A 130 -1.66 21.89 14.21
N ASP A 131 -2.43 20.88 14.65
CA ASP A 131 -2.21 19.49 14.28
C ASP A 131 -2.71 19.17 12.87
N VAL A 132 -1.99 18.27 12.20
CA VAL A 132 -2.36 17.73 10.90
C VAL A 132 -3.62 16.87 11.05
N LYS A 133 -4.69 17.24 10.33
CA LYS A 133 -5.96 16.49 10.36
C LYS A 133 -5.86 15.15 9.63
N ASP A 134 -6.75 14.23 10.01
CA ASP A 134 -7.00 12.95 9.33
C ASP A 134 -5.79 12.00 9.19
N THR A 135 -4.77 12.14 10.04
CA THR A 135 -3.65 11.21 10.15
C THR A 135 -3.54 10.65 11.56
N THR A 136 -3.11 9.39 11.68
CA THR A 136 -2.82 8.76 12.99
C THR A 136 -1.44 9.15 13.53
N LYS A 137 -0.62 9.84 12.72
CA LYS A 137 0.76 10.24 13.03
C LYS A 137 1.00 11.70 12.63
N PRO A 138 0.32 12.68 13.24
CA PRO A 138 0.42 14.10 12.87
C PRO A 138 1.84 14.66 13.00
N GLU A 139 2.64 14.11 13.92
CA GLU A 139 4.03 14.50 14.17
C GLU A 139 4.96 14.29 12.96
N LEU A 140 4.64 13.35 12.05
CA LEU A 140 5.45 13.06 10.88
C LEU A 140 5.22 14.01 9.70
N PHE A 141 4.16 14.81 9.75
CA PHE A 141 3.71 15.61 8.60
C PHE A 141 3.63 17.10 8.93
N ARG A 142 3.76 17.93 7.89
CA ARG A 142 3.56 19.38 7.98
C ARG A 142 2.09 19.70 7.79
N ASN A 143 1.60 20.64 8.58
CA ASN A 143 0.33 21.30 8.30
C ASN A 143 0.59 22.42 7.30
N VAL A 144 -0.12 22.42 6.17
CA VAL A 144 0.13 23.32 5.05
C VAL A 144 -1.18 23.92 4.55
N THR A 145 -1.09 25.12 3.97
CA THR A 145 -2.19 25.69 3.20
C THR A 145 -2.19 25.04 1.82
N TRP A 146 -3.26 24.32 1.50
CA TRP A 146 -3.44 23.68 0.21
C TRP A 146 -3.80 24.72 -0.86
N GLY A 147 -3.19 24.60 -2.03
CA GLY A 147 -3.47 25.44 -3.19
C GLY A 147 -4.75 25.04 -3.94
N ALA A 148 -5.03 25.78 -5.02
CA ALA A 148 -6.25 25.60 -5.81
C ALA A 148 -6.38 24.20 -6.43
N TYR A 149 -5.28 23.57 -6.84
CA TYR A 149 -5.33 22.24 -7.45
C TYR A 149 -5.87 21.19 -6.48
N ALA A 150 -5.52 21.28 -5.20
CA ALA A 150 -5.96 20.36 -4.15
C ALA A 150 -7.42 20.55 -3.72
N THR A 151 -8.09 21.61 -4.20
CA THR A 151 -9.48 21.94 -3.83
C THR A 151 -10.43 22.03 -5.03
N SER A 152 -9.91 22.17 -6.25
CA SER A 152 -10.70 22.29 -7.48
C SER A 152 -11.30 20.96 -7.97
N TYR A 153 -12.55 21.05 -8.42
CA TYR A 153 -13.34 19.97 -9.05
C TYR A 153 -13.63 20.23 -10.53
N ASP A 154 -13.00 21.26 -11.11
CA ASP A 154 -13.40 21.86 -12.39
C ASP A 154 -12.88 21.05 -13.59
N ASN A 155 -11.76 20.34 -13.42
CA ASN A 155 -11.17 19.52 -14.48
C ASN A 155 -11.58 18.05 -14.35
N ASP A 156 -12.54 17.60 -15.17
CA ASP A 156 -13.01 16.20 -15.19
C ASP A 156 -11.91 15.20 -15.51
N ALA A 157 -10.92 15.58 -16.34
CA ALA A 157 -9.82 14.69 -16.75
C ALA A 157 -8.91 14.27 -15.58
N ASP A 158 -8.90 15.04 -14.49
CA ASP A 158 -8.17 14.70 -13.26
C ASP A 158 -8.85 13.54 -12.49
N PHE A 159 -10.15 13.33 -12.66
CA PHE A 159 -10.93 12.37 -11.89
C PHE A 159 -11.03 11.04 -12.63
N ARG A 160 -10.12 10.11 -12.31
CA ARG A 160 -10.09 8.77 -12.92
C ARG A 160 -10.77 7.73 -12.02
N ALA A 161 -11.56 6.82 -12.61
CA ALA A 161 -12.12 5.67 -11.89
C ALA A 161 -11.03 4.65 -11.48
N GLN A 162 -9.95 4.59 -12.28
CA GLN A 162 -8.78 3.77 -12.01
C GLN A 162 -7.54 4.68 -11.89
N PRO A 163 -7.35 5.35 -10.73
CA PRO A 163 -6.20 6.23 -10.55
C PRO A 163 -4.91 5.40 -10.58
N GLU A 164 -3.93 5.88 -11.33
CA GLU A 164 -2.57 5.36 -11.30
C GLU A 164 -1.89 5.81 -10.00
N PHE A 165 -1.18 4.90 -9.34
CA PHE A 165 -0.43 5.22 -8.14
C PHE A 165 0.96 4.64 -8.20
N THR A 166 1.95 5.53 -8.14
CA THR A 166 3.34 5.17 -7.93
C THR A 166 3.71 5.46 -6.48
N GLN A 167 4.29 4.47 -5.80
CA GLN A 167 4.70 4.62 -4.41
C GLN A 167 5.69 5.77 -4.23
N PHE A 168 5.52 6.54 -3.16
CA PHE A 168 6.49 7.50 -2.68
C PHE A 168 7.82 6.83 -2.33
N VAL A 169 8.92 7.52 -2.60
CA VAL A 169 10.28 7.14 -2.22
C VAL A 169 10.88 8.17 -1.27
N PRO A 170 11.87 7.79 -0.43
CA PRO A 170 12.65 8.75 0.33
C PRO A 170 13.28 9.83 -0.56
N GLY A 171 13.23 11.07 -0.10
CA GLY A 171 13.59 12.27 -0.85
C GLY A 171 12.37 13.00 -1.42
N ARG A 172 12.49 14.31 -1.69
CA ARG A 172 11.39 15.08 -2.32
C ARG A 172 11.23 14.74 -3.80
N PHE A 173 12.34 14.43 -4.46
CA PHE A 173 12.39 14.13 -5.88
C PHE A 173 12.61 12.64 -6.12
N GLU A 174 12.09 12.12 -7.22
CA GLU A 174 12.34 10.74 -7.66
C GLU A 174 12.88 10.69 -9.08
N LEU A 175 13.74 9.72 -9.35
CA LEU A 175 14.18 9.38 -10.71
C LEU A 175 13.13 8.48 -11.39
N LEU A 176 12.77 8.81 -12.62
CA LEU A 176 11.86 8.05 -13.47
C LEU A 176 12.62 7.10 -14.40
N ALA A 177 11.90 6.18 -15.05
CA ALA A 177 12.50 5.16 -15.90
C ALA A 177 13.13 5.73 -17.19
N ASP A 178 12.70 6.91 -17.62
CA ASP A 178 13.25 7.67 -18.74
C ASP A 178 14.48 8.52 -18.36
N GLY A 179 14.93 8.44 -17.10
CA GLY A 179 16.05 9.21 -16.57
C GLY A 179 15.68 10.63 -16.12
N THR A 180 14.43 11.05 -16.27
CA THR A 180 13.97 12.36 -15.80
C THR A 180 13.74 12.36 -14.28
N VAL A 181 13.81 13.55 -13.66
CA VAL A 181 13.55 13.73 -12.23
C VAL A 181 12.25 14.49 -12.03
N ARG A 182 11.42 14.00 -11.12
CA ARG A 182 10.11 14.57 -10.83
C ARG A 182 9.94 14.87 -9.34
N ASP A 183 9.38 16.04 -9.02
CA ASP A 183 8.97 16.38 -7.65
C ASP A 183 7.83 15.44 -7.23
N GLN A 184 7.91 14.79 -6.07
CA GLN A 184 6.86 13.89 -5.59
C GLN A 184 5.65 14.62 -5.00
N LYS A 185 5.70 15.96 -4.93
CA LYS A 185 4.61 16.83 -4.51
C LYS A 185 3.31 16.58 -5.28
N HIS A 186 3.35 16.33 -6.59
CA HIS A 186 2.16 16.02 -7.39
C HIS A 186 1.38 14.80 -6.87
N LYS A 187 2.04 13.85 -6.21
CA LYS A 187 1.41 12.61 -5.70
C LYS A 187 0.61 12.83 -4.41
N LEU A 188 0.79 13.96 -3.74
CA LEU A 188 0.12 14.24 -2.46
C LEU A 188 -1.38 14.43 -2.65
N VAL A 189 -1.80 14.96 -3.81
CA VAL A 189 -3.20 15.16 -4.17
C VAL A 189 -3.65 13.99 -5.03
N ILE A 190 -4.68 13.28 -4.57
CA ILE A 190 -5.29 12.19 -5.33
C ILE A 190 -6.71 12.60 -5.69
N LYS A 191 -6.96 12.75 -6.99
CA LYS A 191 -8.29 12.96 -7.55
C LYS A 191 -8.77 11.66 -8.17
N LEU A 192 -9.97 11.22 -7.81
CA LEU A 192 -10.54 9.96 -8.30
C LEU A 192 -12.07 10.03 -8.39
N LEU A 193 -12.65 9.16 -9.23
CA LEU A 193 -14.08 8.83 -9.20
C LEU A 193 -14.28 7.64 -8.27
N ASP A 194 -15.19 7.76 -7.30
CA ASP A 194 -15.53 6.65 -6.43
C ASP A 194 -16.40 5.60 -7.14
N LYS A 195 -16.71 4.50 -6.45
CA LYS A 195 -17.54 3.39 -6.96
C LYS A 195 -18.92 3.82 -7.45
N ASN A 196 -19.41 4.97 -7.02
CA ASN A 196 -20.71 5.52 -7.41
C ASN A 196 -20.56 6.64 -8.46
N GLY A 197 -19.37 6.80 -9.05
CA GLY A 197 -19.08 7.87 -10.01
C GLY A 197 -18.90 9.26 -9.39
N LYS A 198 -18.86 9.40 -8.05
CA LYS A 198 -18.70 10.70 -7.41
C LYS A 198 -17.24 11.12 -7.35
N LYS A 199 -16.96 12.36 -7.75
CA LYS A 199 -15.63 12.99 -7.64
C LYS A 199 -15.18 13.08 -6.18
N ARG A 200 -13.94 12.68 -5.91
CA ARG A 200 -13.28 12.79 -4.60
C ARG A 200 -11.89 13.38 -4.77
N VAL A 201 -11.52 14.30 -3.88
CA VAL A 201 -10.17 14.82 -3.75
C VAL A 201 -9.62 14.46 -2.38
N PHE A 202 -8.43 13.83 -2.35
CA PHE A 202 -7.70 13.55 -1.12
C PHE A 202 -6.38 14.29 -1.14
N ALA A 203 -6.22 15.27 -0.25
CA ALA A 203 -4.97 15.98 -0.05
C ALA A 203 -4.19 15.35 1.13
N ASN A 204 -3.07 14.70 0.85
CA ASN A 204 -2.24 14.05 1.86
C ASN A 204 -1.15 15.00 2.33
N PRO A 205 -1.01 15.24 3.64
CA PRO A 205 -0.07 16.22 4.17
C PRO A 205 1.38 15.84 3.82
N PRO A 206 2.21 16.81 3.40
CA PRO A 206 3.60 16.53 3.06
C PRO A 206 4.39 16.09 4.30
N PRO A 207 5.37 15.17 4.17
CA PRO A 207 6.28 14.84 5.26
C PRO A 207 7.00 16.07 5.81
N ARG A 208 7.27 16.10 7.13
CA ARG A 208 8.21 17.08 7.71
C ARG A 208 9.62 16.89 7.15
N ASP A 209 10.00 15.62 7.03
CA ASP A 209 11.23 15.19 6.40
C ASP A 209 10.90 14.20 5.29
N TRP A 210 11.23 14.57 4.05
CA TRP A 210 11.03 13.72 2.89
C TRP A 210 11.98 12.51 2.87
N ALA A 211 13.10 12.54 3.58
CA ALA A 211 14.00 11.40 3.72
C ALA A 211 13.50 10.37 4.75
N SER A 212 12.54 10.74 5.62
CA SER A 212 12.01 9.86 6.65
C SER A 212 11.26 8.65 6.07
N GLN A 213 11.87 7.47 6.15
CA GLN A 213 11.27 6.21 5.70
C GLN A 213 9.95 5.91 6.44
N GLU A 214 9.82 6.34 7.70
CA GLU A 214 8.58 6.18 8.47
C GLU A 214 7.43 7.02 7.88
N ALA A 215 7.67 8.31 7.63
CA ALA A 215 6.69 9.21 7.03
C ALA A 215 6.28 8.72 5.64
N ILE A 216 7.25 8.33 4.81
CA ILE A 216 7.02 7.79 3.46
C ILE A 216 6.21 6.48 3.51
N THR A 217 6.46 5.61 4.49
CA THR A 217 5.68 4.36 4.67
C THR A 217 4.25 4.66 5.08
N ALA A 218 4.05 5.59 6.01
CA ALA A 218 2.73 6.01 6.46
C ALA A 218 1.93 6.66 5.32
N LEU A 219 2.57 7.51 4.52
CA LEU A 219 1.99 8.17 3.35
C LEU A 219 1.55 7.16 2.28
N ASN A 220 2.45 6.25 1.88
CA ASN A 220 2.13 5.16 0.96
C ASN A 220 0.94 4.30 1.42
N LYS A 221 0.91 3.94 2.71
CA LYS A 221 -0.18 3.16 3.29
C LYS A 221 -1.50 3.94 3.23
N ARG A 222 -1.49 5.23 3.54
CA ARG A 222 -2.67 6.10 3.51
C ARG A 222 -3.23 6.23 2.09
N THR A 223 -2.40 6.56 1.11
CA THR A 223 -2.79 6.68 -0.30
C THR A 223 -3.42 5.40 -0.84
N VAL A 224 -2.77 4.25 -0.62
CA VAL A 224 -3.30 2.94 -1.03
C VAL A 224 -4.66 2.65 -0.38
N GLN A 225 -4.83 3.01 0.90
CA GLN A 225 -6.11 2.84 1.58
C GLN A 225 -7.21 3.75 1.03
N GLN A 226 -6.90 5.02 0.74
CA GLN A 226 -7.85 5.96 0.14
C GLN A 226 -8.36 5.44 -1.20
N ILE A 227 -7.44 5.04 -2.10
CA ILE A 227 -7.81 4.49 -3.40
C ILE A 227 -8.64 3.22 -3.22
N ARG A 228 -8.14 2.23 -2.46
CA ARG A 228 -8.83 0.94 -2.28
C ARG A 228 -10.24 1.06 -1.67
N ARG A 229 -10.45 2.00 -0.74
CA ARG A 229 -11.76 2.17 -0.10
C ARG A 229 -12.78 2.77 -1.07
N ASN A 230 -12.34 3.71 -1.91
CA ASN A 230 -13.22 4.49 -2.78
C ASN A 230 -13.36 3.91 -4.19
N THR A 231 -12.40 3.15 -4.71
CA THR A 231 -12.43 2.58 -6.08
C THR A 231 -12.44 1.06 -6.08
N SER A 232 -12.59 0.45 -7.26
CA SER A 232 -12.44 -0.99 -7.49
C SER A 232 -10.98 -1.43 -7.71
N VAL A 233 -10.03 -0.47 -7.71
CA VAL A 233 -8.62 -0.73 -7.99
C VAL A 233 -8.01 -1.66 -6.96
N ARG A 234 -7.26 -2.66 -7.46
CA ARG A 234 -6.50 -3.59 -6.65
C ARG A 234 -5.01 -3.40 -6.95
N PHE A 235 -4.25 -3.05 -5.91
CA PHE A 235 -2.79 -2.89 -5.98
C PHE A 235 -2.01 -4.19 -6.04
N ARG A 236 -2.69 -5.32 -5.83
CA ARG A 236 -2.11 -6.65 -5.89
C ARG A 236 -3.01 -7.49 -6.76
N GLU A 237 -2.37 -8.29 -7.60
CA GLU A 237 -3.05 -9.34 -8.33
C GLU A 237 -3.85 -10.21 -7.34
N VAL A 238 -5.09 -10.54 -7.73
CA VAL A 238 -5.93 -11.40 -6.91
C VAL A 238 -5.30 -12.78 -6.93
N VAL A 239 -4.73 -13.20 -5.80
CA VAL A 239 -4.21 -14.55 -5.65
C VAL A 239 -5.37 -15.51 -5.90
N GLN A 240 -5.29 -16.25 -7.01
CA GLN A 240 -6.28 -17.27 -7.30
C GLN A 240 -6.30 -18.28 -6.15
N ALA A 241 -7.47 -18.64 -5.64
CA ALA A 241 -7.56 -19.62 -4.56
C ALA A 241 -7.07 -20.99 -5.05
N TYR A 242 -6.47 -21.76 -4.14
CA TYR A 242 -6.10 -23.15 -4.42
C TYR A 242 -7.36 -24.00 -4.56
N VAL A 243 -7.44 -24.82 -5.61
CA VAL A 243 -8.55 -25.75 -5.81
C VAL A 243 -8.31 -27.08 -5.09
N GLN A 244 -9.35 -27.90 -5.01
CA GLN A 244 -9.30 -29.18 -4.31
C GLN A 244 -8.16 -30.07 -4.80
N GLU A 245 -8.00 -30.21 -6.11
CA GLU A 245 -6.93 -31.02 -6.73
C GLU A 245 -5.52 -30.54 -6.33
N GLU A 246 -5.28 -29.22 -6.38
CA GLU A 246 -4.02 -28.62 -5.94
C GLU A 246 -3.75 -28.88 -4.46
N ARG A 247 -4.77 -28.81 -3.61
CA ARG A 247 -4.63 -29.04 -2.16
C ARG A 247 -4.42 -30.51 -1.82
N THR A 248 -5.05 -31.42 -2.56
CA THR A 248 -4.77 -32.86 -2.45
C THR A 248 -3.33 -33.15 -2.82
N TRP A 249 -2.82 -32.53 -3.89
CA TRP A 249 -1.41 -32.66 -4.27
C TRP A 249 -0.48 -32.07 -3.21
N ILE A 250 -0.80 -30.89 -2.67
CA ILE A 250 -0.04 -30.28 -1.56
C ILE A 250 0.04 -31.29 -0.41
N LEU A 251 -1.08 -31.82 0.05
CA LEU A 251 -1.12 -32.78 1.15
C LEU A 251 -0.23 -34.01 0.88
N ALA A 252 -0.32 -34.58 -0.32
CA ALA A 252 0.46 -35.76 -0.70
C ALA A 252 1.98 -35.54 -0.74
N ASN A 253 2.43 -34.29 -0.85
CA ASN A 253 3.84 -33.90 -0.93
C ASN A 253 4.35 -33.22 0.35
N LEU A 254 3.58 -33.31 1.44
CA LEU A 254 3.98 -32.89 2.77
C LEU A 254 4.23 -34.10 3.68
N THR A 255 5.20 -33.97 4.57
CA THR A 255 5.45 -34.88 5.68
C THR A 255 5.42 -34.06 6.97
N ASN A 256 4.49 -34.37 7.87
CA ASN A 256 4.26 -33.61 9.10
C ASN A 256 4.08 -32.09 8.85
N GLY A 257 3.36 -31.74 7.77
CA GLY A 257 3.09 -30.35 7.39
C GLY A 257 4.27 -29.60 6.76
N LYS A 258 5.37 -30.29 6.40
CA LYS A 258 6.53 -29.70 5.72
C LYS A 258 6.83 -30.41 4.40
N PRO A 259 7.32 -29.71 3.36
CA PRO A 259 7.70 -30.34 2.10
C PRO A 259 8.81 -31.39 2.27
N THR A 260 8.58 -32.60 1.76
CA THR A 260 9.51 -33.73 1.95
C THR A 260 10.88 -33.49 1.32
N LYS A 261 10.93 -32.82 0.17
CA LYS A 261 12.16 -32.53 -0.61
C LYS A 261 12.64 -31.08 -0.50
N GLY A 262 12.15 -30.35 0.51
CA GLY A 262 12.39 -28.92 0.67
C GLY A 262 11.55 -28.03 -0.25
N TRP A 263 11.52 -26.74 0.05
CA TRP A 263 10.60 -25.79 -0.58
C TRP A 263 10.86 -25.54 -2.06
N LYS A 264 12.12 -25.48 -2.50
CA LYS A 264 12.46 -25.20 -3.91
C LYS A 264 11.88 -26.29 -4.82
N THR A 265 12.23 -27.55 -4.55
CA THR A 265 11.71 -28.72 -5.28
C THR A 265 10.19 -28.79 -5.25
N PHE A 266 9.58 -28.54 -4.08
CA PHE A 266 8.13 -28.54 -3.92
C PHE A 266 7.44 -27.49 -4.81
N VAL A 267 7.98 -26.27 -4.89
CA VAL A 267 7.45 -25.20 -5.74
C VAL A 267 7.60 -25.57 -7.23
N ASP A 268 8.75 -26.09 -7.62
CA ASP A 268 9.04 -26.48 -9.00
C ASP A 268 8.14 -27.65 -9.45
N GLU A 269 8.00 -28.70 -8.63
CA GLU A 269 7.12 -29.83 -8.89
C GLU A 269 5.63 -29.43 -8.90
N PHE A 270 5.21 -28.53 -8.01
CA PHE A 270 3.84 -27.97 -8.02
C PHE A 270 3.56 -27.26 -9.33
N ASN A 271 4.45 -26.34 -9.75
CA ASN A 271 4.27 -25.55 -10.96
C ASN A 271 4.34 -26.41 -12.22
N LYS A 272 5.22 -27.42 -12.26
CA LYS A 272 5.26 -28.41 -13.35
C LYS A 272 3.93 -29.17 -13.48
N THR A 273 3.29 -29.45 -12.35
CA THR A 273 2.01 -30.18 -12.31
C THR A 273 0.82 -29.29 -12.70
N PHE A 274 0.78 -28.02 -12.29
CA PHE A 274 -0.45 -27.22 -12.40
C PHE A 274 -0.34 -25.97 -13.27
N ALA A 275 0.81 -25.30 -13.35
CA ALA A 275 0.90 -24.02 -14.04
C ALA A 275 0.54 -24.17 -15.53
N GLY A 276 -0.31 -23.26 -16.03
CA GLY A 276 -0.83 -23.29 -17.40
C GLY A 276 -1.95 -24.30 -17.67
N ARG A 277 -2.21 -25.26 -16.76
CA ARG A 277 -3.29 -26.23 -16.92
C ARG A 277 -4.64 -25.61 -16.59
N ILE A 278 -5.71 -26.10 -17.19
CA ILE A 278 -7.09 -25.73 -16.86
C ILE A 278 -7.67 -26.88 -16.03
N LEU A 279 -8.07 -26.59 -14.80
CA LEU A 279 -8.63 -27.58 -13.88
C LEU A 279 -10.14 -27.44 -13.79
N THR A 280 -10.83 -28.51 -13.43
CA THR A 280 -12.29 -28.53 -13.29
C THR A 280 -12.74 -27.49 -12.26
N GLY A 281 -13.72 -26.66 -12.63
CA GLY A 281 -14.25 -25.62 -11.74
C GLY A 281 -13.39 -24.35 -11.60
N THR A 282 -12.38 -24.16 -12.47
CA THR A 282 -11.58 -22.93 -12.52
C THR A 282 -11.91 -22.05 -13.72
N ALA A 283 -11.85 -20.72 -13.52
CA ALA A 283 -12.12 -19.72 -14.56
C ALA A 283 -10.86 -19.43 -15.41
N GLY A 284 -10.15 -20.46 -15.86
CA GLY A 284 -8.99 -20.34 -16.73
C GLY A 284 -7.75 -21.13 -16.27
N ALA A 285 -6.64 -20.90 -16.98
CA ALA A 285 -5.37 -21.56 -16.71
C ALA A 285 -4.82 -21.20 -15.31
N ARG A 286 -4.24 -22.18 -14.62
CA ARG A 286 -3.66 -21.98 -13.29
C ARG A 286 -2.39 -21.14 -13.38
N PRO A 287 -2.20 -20.15 -12.50
CA PRO A 287 -1.01 -19.32 -12.49
C PRO A 287 0.18 -20.07 -11.91
N VAL A 288 1.39 -19.63 -12.27
CA VAL A 288 2.61 -20.03 -11.58
C VAL A 288 2.53 -19.56 -10.12
N ARG A 289 2.79 -20.47 -9.18
CA ARG A 289 2.82 -20.18 -7.75
C ARG A 289 4.24 -19.88 -7.30
N SER A 290 4.39 -18.81 -6.54
CA SER A 290 5.66 -18.50 -5.88
C SER A 290 5.81 -19.31 -4.59
N HIS A 291 7.06 -19.41 -4.12
CA HIS A 291 7.38 -19.94 -2.79
C HIS A 291 6.50 -19.30 -1.70
N SER A 292 6.38 -17.95 -1.67
CA SER A 292 5.57 -17.28 -0.65
C SER A 292 4.09 -17.64 -0.71
N SER A 293 3.54 -17.91 -1.91
CA SER A 293 2.14 -18.33 -2.06
C SER A 293 1.90 -19.69 -1.44
N LEU A 294 2.76 -20.68 -1.77
CA LEU A 294 2.63 -22.04 -1.25
C LEU A 294 2.93 -22.12 0.24
N THR A 295 3.96 -21.42 0.72
CA THR A 295 4.26 -21.34 2.17
C THR A 295 3.07 -20.81 2.95
N LYS A 296 2.42 -19.74 2.49
CA LYS A 296 1.23 -19.19 3.17
C LYS A 296 0.03 -20.13 3.17
N GLU A 297 -0.17 -20.91 2.11
CA GLU A 297 -1.24 -21.93 2.09
C GLU A 297 -0.96 -23.04 3.12
N VAL A 298 0.28 -23.54 3.15
CA VAL A 298 0.69 -24.57 4.11
C VAL A 298 0.70 -24.05 5.54
N GLU A 299 1.16 -22.82 5.81
CA GLU A 299 1.12 -22.23 7.16
C GLU A 299 -0.31 -21.99 7.64
N ARG A 300 -1.18 -21.49 6.75
CA ARG A 300 -2.58 -21.19 7.09
C ARG A 300 -3.37 -22.45 7.47
N PHE A 301 -3.14 -23.56 6.77
CA PHE A 301 -3.92 -24.78 6.95
C PHE A 301 -3.12 -25.95 7.54
N GLY A 302 -1.85 -25.74 7.85
CA GLY A 302 -0.90 -26.79 8.23
C GLY A 302 -1.32 -27.54 9.48
N ALA A 303 -1.44 -26.82 10.59
CA ALA A 303 -1.76 -27.41 11.89
C ALA A 303 -3.17 -28.03 11.93
N GLU A 304 -4.15 -27.41 11.26
CA GLU A 304 -5.54 -27.82 11.34
C GLU A 304 -5.90 -28.93 10.36
N PHE A 305 -5.29 -28.96 9.18
CA PHE A 305 -5.65 -29.87 8.09
C PHE A 305 -4.48 -30.74 7.65
N TYR A 306 -3.41 -30.14 7.11
CA TYR A 306 -2.37 -30.93 6.43
C TYR A 306 -1.60 -31.86 7.36
N THR A 307 -1.28 -31.43 8.58
CA THR A 307 -0.64 -32.29 9.59
C THR A 307 -1.55 -33.45 10.03
N LYS A 308 -2.87 -33.32 9.84
CA LYS A 308 -3.86 -34.36 10.17
C LYS A 308 -4.24 -35.23 8.97
N GLY A 309 -3.59 -35.07 7.81
CA GLY A 309 -3.95 -35.81 6.61
C GLY A 309 -5.25 -35.31 5.94
N LEU A 310 -5.72 -34.11 6.26
CA LEU A 310 -6.98 -33.56 5.75
C LEU A 310 -6.74 -32.50 4.67
N VAL A 311 -7.67 -32.40 3.73
CA VAL A 311 -7.65 -31.38 2.67
C VAL A 311 -8.59 -30.21 3.04
N PRO A 312 -8.11 -28.96 3.09
CA PRO A 312 -8.97 -27.81 3.38
C PRO A 312 -10.06 -27.63 2.33
N VAL A 313 -11.32 -27.63 2.76
CA VAL A 313 -12.46 -27.35 1.89
C VAL A 313 -12.54 -25.84 1.65
N PRO A 314 -12.65 -25.36 0.40
CA PRO A 314 -12.91 -23.95 0.14
C PRO A 314 -14.20 -23.53 0.85
N ALA A 315 -14.17 -22.44 1.60
CA ALA A 315 -15.40 -21.87 2.14
C ALA A 315 -16.37 -21.67 0.97
N LYS A 316 -17.51 -22.36 0.99
CA LYS A 316 -18.57 -22.15 0.00
C LYS A 316 -18.85 -20.65 0.03
N LYS A 317 -18.62 -19.96 -1.09
CA LYS A 317 -19.20 -18.64 -1.26
C LYS A 317 -20.70 -18.89 -1.25
N GLU A 318 -21.34 -18.68 -0.10
CA GLU A 318 -22.77 -18.46 -0.09
C GLU A 318 -22.98 -17.35 -1.12
N ALA A 319 -23.66 -17.70 -2.22
CA ALA A 319 -24.15 -16.71 -3.14
C ALA A 319 -25.01 -15.81 -2.28
N LYS A 320 -24.50 -14.64 -1.89
CA LYS A 320 -25.30 -13.58 -1.32
C LYS A 320 -26.43 -13.40 -2.32
N LYS A 321 -27.61 -13.92 -1.98
CA LYS A 321 -28.85 -13.55 -2.64
C LYS A 321 -28.95 -12.04 -2.44
N GLY A 322 -28.55 -11.30 -3.48
CA GLY A 322 -28.85 -9.89 -3.62
C GLY A 322 -30.31 -9.76 -4.01
#